data_AF-A0A972STT4-F1
#
_entry.id   AF-A0A972STT4-F1
#
_cell.length_a   1.000
_cell.length_b   1.000
_cell.length_c   1.000
_cell.angle_alpha   90.00
_cell.angle_beta   90.00
_cell.angle_gamma   90.00
#
_symmetry.space_group_name_H-M   'P 1'
#
loop_
_entity.id
_entity.type
_entity.pdbx_description
1 polymer ?
#
loop_
_entity_poly.entity_id
_entity_poly.type
_entity_poly.pdbx_seq_one_letter_code
_entity_poly.pdbx_strand_id
1 'polypeptide(L)'
;MKIRMPISFHGNYLVQIRLGEEESRERCQKLTVRELSVEEKTRSFPGMPEDRIPTHQITFYDFGCKRIIEGRIMANEEERVAFAVQDKEYIFSPFRPRSA
;
A
#
# COMPACT_ATOMS: atom_id res chain seq x y z
N MET A 1 -0.48 13.26 -4.09
CA MET A 1 -0.86 12.66 -5.40
C MET A 1 -2.16 11.88 -5.25
N LYS A 2 -3.04 11.86 -6.27
CA LYS A 2 -4.28 11.05 -6.24
C LYS A 2 -4.02 9.61 -6.70
N ILE A 3 -4.51 8.62 -5.95
CA ILE A 3 -4.48 7.20 -6.34
C ILE A 3 -5.49 6.97 -7.48
N ARG A 4 -5.04 6.34 -8.56
CA ARG A 4 -5.85 6.04 -9.75
C ARG A 4 -6.74 4.83 -9.54
N MET A 5 -6.21 3.79 -8.90
CA MET A 5 -6.99 2.61 -8.54
C MET A 5 -8.21 3.02 -7.67
N PRO A 6 -9.43 2.58 -8.01
CA PRO A 6 -10.60 2.89 -7.21
C PRO A 6 -10.52 2.18 -5.85
N ILE A 7 -10.56 2.96 -4.77
CA ILE A 7 -10.56 2.47 -3.40
C ILE A 7 -11.90 2.81 -2.74
N SER A 8 -12.70 1.79 -2.48
CA SER A 8 -13.89 1.81 -1.62
C SER A 8 -13.58 1.24 -0.23
N PHE A 9 -14.09 1.90 0.82
CA PHE A 9 -13.92 1.47 2.21
C PHE A 9 -14.50 0.06 2.48
N HIS A 10 -15.60 -0.30 1.82
CA HIS A 10 -16.20 -1.64 1.93
C HIS A 10 -15.74 -2.61 0.83
N GLY A 11 -14.62 -2.30 0.15
CA GLY A 11 -14.06 -3.14 -0.90
C GLY A 11 -13.27 -4.35 -0.37
N ASN A 12 -13.19 -5.39 -1.20
CA ASN A 12 -12.27 -6.51 -1.04
C ASN A 12 -11.12 -6.35 -2.03
N TYR A 13 -9.91 -6.55 -1.55
CA TYR A 13 -8.69 -6.37 -2.34
C TYR A 13 -7.79 -7.59 -2.19
N LEU A 14 -6.91 -7.77 -3.17
CA LEU A 14 -5.72 -8.58 -3.03
C LEU A 14 -4.59 -7.67 -2.55
N VAL A 15 -3.81 -8.18 -1.61
CA VAL A 15 -2.49 -7.64 -1.27
C VAL A 15 -1.46 -8.69 -1.63
N GLN A 16 -0.49 -8.29 -2.45
CA GLN A 16 0.65 -9.09 -2.80
C GLN A 16 1.88 -8.46 -2.18
N ILE A 17 2.65 -9.24 -1.43
CA ILE A 17 3.85 -8.79 -0.74
C ILE A 17 5.03 -9.52 -1.37
N ARG A 18 6.00 -8.77 -1.89
CA ARG A 18 7.23 -9.33 -2.45
C ARG A 18 8.42 -8.98 -1.58
N LEU A 19 9.30 -9.95 -1.38
CA LEU A 19 10.59 -9.80 -0.71
C LEU A 19 11.63 -10.63 -1.48
N GLY A 20 12.45 -9.99 -2.31
CA GLY A 20 13.37 -10.70 -3.20
C GLY A 20 12.62 -11.61 -4.18
N GLU A 21 12.86 -12.91 -4.11
CA GLU A 21 12.17 -13.92 -4.92
C GLU A 21 10.90 -14.47 -4.25
N GLU A 22 10.69 -14.17 -2.97
CA GLU A 22 9.50 -14.62 -2.25
C GLU A 22 8.31 -13.71 -2.55
N GLU A 23 7.16 -14.33 -2.83
CA GLU A 23 5.90 -13.64 -3.05
C GLU A 23 4.80 -14.29 -2.21
N SER A 24 4.12 -13.50 -1.39
CA SER A 24 2.88 -13.90 -0.72
C SER A 24 1.69 -13.14 -1.30
N ARG A 25 0.53 -13.79 -1.30
CA ARG A 25 -0.74 -13.21 -1.76
C ARG A 25 -1.82 -13.47 -0.73
N GLU A 26 -2.46 -12.39 -0.30
CA GLU A 26 -3.51 -12.43 0.70
C GLU A 26 -4.69 -11.56 0.28
N ARG A 27 -5.82 -11.73 0.99
CA ARG A 27 -6.97 -10.84 0.85
C ARG A 27 -6.93 -9.79 1.94
N CYS A 28 -7.26 -8.56 1.59
CA CYS A 28 -7.45 -7.49 2.56
C CYS A 28 -8.73 -6.70 2.33
N GLN A 29 -9.15 -6.00 3.37
CA GLN A 29 -10.38 -5.21 3.42
C GLN A 29 -10.12 -3.84 4.04
N LYS A 30 -11.07 -2.91 3.88
CA LYS A 30 -11.00 -1.55 4.45
C LYS A 30 -9.68 -0.84 4.10
N LEU A 31 -9.22 -1.03 2.86
CA LEU A 31 -8.03 -0.37 2.34
C LEU A 31 -8.26 1.15 2.34
N THR A 32 -7.36 1.88 2.96
CA THR A 32 -7.26 3.34 2.84
C THR A 32 -5.82 3.72 2.56
N VAL A 33 -5.65 4.71 1.69
CA VAL A 33 -4.35 5.26 1.33
C VAL A 33 -4.42 6.76 1.54
N ARG A 34 -3.47 7.29 2.31
CA ARG A 34 -3.37 8.72 2.60
C ARG A 34 -1.96 9.20 2.32
N GLU A 35 -1.81 10.35 1.68
CA GLU A 35 -0.51 11.01 1.51
C GLU A 35 -0.01 11.56 2.86
N LEU A 36 1.28 11.38 3.12
CA LEU A 36 1.94 11.96 4.29
C LEU A 36 2.19 13.46 4.06
N SER A 37 1.89 14.27 5.07
CA SER A 37 2.19 15.70 5.05
C SER A 37 3.70 15.95 5.13
N VAL A 38 4.13 17.16 4.77
CA VAL A 38 5.54 17.58 4.91
C VAL A 38 5.98 17.51 6.38
N GLU A 39 5.12 17.94 7.31
CA GLU A 39 5.37 17.88 8.74
C GLU A 39 5.55 16.44 9.25
N GLU A 40 4.71 15.51 8.79
CA GLU A 40 4.80 14.08 9.14
C GLU A 40 6.11 13.46 8.65
N LYS A 41 6.52 13.80 7.41
CA LYS A 41 7.77 13.33 6.81
C LYS A 41 8.98 13.82 7.59
N THR A 42 9.05 15.14 7.86
CA THR A 42 10.17 15.75 8.60
C THR A 42 10.27 15.23 10.03
N ARG A 43 9.14 15.02 10.70
CA ARG A 43 9.11 14.54 12.10
C ARG A 43 9.48 13.06 12.22
N SER A 44 8.99 12.21 11.32
CA SER A 44 9.06 10.75 11.47
C SER A 44 10.27 10.13 10.78
N PHE A 45 10.86 10.82 9.80
CA PHE A 45 12.00 10.33 9.02
C PHE A 45 13.19 11.31 9.00
N PRO A 46 13.69 11.78 10.16
CA PRO A 46 14.81 12.70 10.19
C PRO A 46 16.08 12.06 9.63
N GLY A 47 16.77 12.75 8.71
CA GLY A 47 18.03 12.29 8.13
C GLY A 47 17.91 11.14 7.11
N MET A 48 16.69 10.72 6.76
CA MET A 48 16.49 9.77 5.67
C MET A 48 16.65 10.47 4.31
N PRO A 49 17.34 9.86 3.33
CA PRO A 49 17.39 10.38 1.96
C PRO A 49 16.01 10.59 1.35
N GLU A 50 15.80 11.69 0.62
CA GLU A 50 14.49 12.08 0.07
C GLU A 50 13.88 11.02 -0.86
N ASP A 51 14.71 10.25 -1.55
CA ASP A 51 14.32 9.13 -2.40
C ASP A 51 13.81 7.91 -1.59
N ARG A 52 14.14 7.83 -0.30
CA ARG A 52 13.71 6.75 0.61
C ARG A 52 12.57 7.13 1.54
N ILE A 53 12.28 8.43 1.68
CA ILE A 53 11.17 8.89 2.53
C ILE A 53 9.82 8.36 1.98
N PRO A 54 9.00 7.70 2.83
CA PRO A 54 7.66 7.27 2.46
C PRO A 54 6.78 8.45 2.01
N THR A 55 5.94 8.20 1.02
CA THR A 55 5.03 9.21 0.50
C THR A 55 3.61 9.04 1.01
N HIS A 56 3.23 7.82 1.39
CA HIS A 56 1.87 7.48 1.79
C HIS A 56 1.86 6.58 3.03
N GLN A 57 0.81 6.73 3.82
CA GLN A 57 0.39 5.76 4.82
C GLN A 57 -0.74 4.90 4.23
N ILE A 58 -0.62 3.59 4.39
CA ILE A 58 -1.56 2.60 3.92
C ILE A 58 -2.11 1.86 5.13
N THR A 59 -3.44 1.84 5.26
CA THR A 59 -4.13 1.05 6.28
C THR A 59 -5.01 0.02 5.61
N PHE A 60 -4.98 -1.21 6.09
CA PHE A 60 -5.85 -2.29 5.61
C PHE A 60 -6.05 -3.32 6.72
N TYR A 61 -6.96 -4.26 6.50
CA TYR A 61 -7.20 -5.37 7.42
C TYR A 61 -6.93 -6.72 6.74
N ASP A 62 -6.05 -7.54 7.33
CA ASP A 62 -5.75 -8.92 6.95
C ASP A 62 -6.26 -9.87 8.04
N PHE A 63 -7.10 -10.86 7.70
CA PHE A 63 -7.65 -11.82 8.67
C PHE A 63 -8.23 -11.19 9.97
N GLY A 64 -8.77 -9.96 9.89
CA GLY A 64 -9.31 -9.22 11.03
C GLY A 64 -8.29 -8.38 11.80
N CYS A 65 -7.00 -8.47 11.51
CA CYS A 65 -5.95 -7.65 12.08
C CYS A 65 -5.81 -6.34 11.29
N LYS A 66 -5.71 -5.20 11.99
CA LYS A 66 -5.42 -3.90 11.36
C LYS A 66 -3.93 -3.79 11.09
N ARG A 67 -3.56 -3.47 9.85
CA ARG A 67 -2.19 -3.13 9.44
C ARG A 67 -2.11 -1.65 9.10
N ILE A 68 -1.02 -1.01 9.52
CA ILE A 68 -0.65 0.35 9.14
C ILE A 68 0.80 0.27 8.69
N ILE A 69 1.06 0.65 7.44
CA ILE A 69 2.39 0.68 6.84
C ILE A 69 2.60 2.02 6.16
N GLU A 70 3.86 2.42 6.05
CA GLU A 70 4.26 3.65 5.39
C GLU A 70 5.19 3.30 4.24
N GLY A 71 4.82 3.73 3.04
CA GLY A 71 5.49 3.34 1.81
C GLY A 71 5.64 4.47 0.81
N ARG A 72 6.64 4.34 -0.04
CA ARG A 72 6.82 5.18 -1.22
C ARG A 72 6.07 4.56 -2.38
N ILE A 73 5.21 5.34 -3.03
CA ILE A 73 4.50 4.86 -4.21
C ILE A 73 5.46 4.55 -5.38
N MET A 74 5.29 3.37 -5.97
CA MET A 74 6.10 2.85 -7.08
C MET A 74 5.29 2.76 -8.38
N ALA A 75 4.02 2.36 -8.27
CA ALA A 75 3.10 2.28 -9.41
C ALA A 75 1.73 2.84 -9.00
N ASN A 76 1.10 3.57 -9.91
CA ASN A 76 -0.22 4.18 -9.72
C ASN A 76 -1.07 3.96 -10.98
N GLU A 77 -1.53 2.73 -11.17
CA GLU A 77 -2.31 2.29 -12.32
C GLU A 77 -3.80 2.21 -11.95
N GLU A 78 -4.67 2.05 -12.94
CA GLU A 78 -6.12 1.94 -12.69
C GLU A 78 -6.50 0.59 -12.04
N GLU A 79 -5.75 -0.47 -12.34
CA GLU A 79 -6.04 -1.81 -11.83
C GLU A 79 -5.24 -2.17 -10.58
N ARG A 80 -4.17 -1.42 -10.27
CA ARG A 80 -3.30 -1.70 -9.12
C ARG A 80 -2.53 -0.47 -8.65
N VAL A 81 -2.12 -0.50 -7.39
CA VAL A 81 -1.20 0.46 -6.80
C VAL A 81 -0.10 -0.28 -6.04
N ALA A 82 1.15 0.15 -6.19
CA ALA A 82 2.30 -0.49 -5.55
C ALA A 82 3.07 0.50 -4.67
N PHE A 83 3.55 0.02 -3.53
CA PHE A 83 4.34 0.79 -2.58
C PHE A 83 5.60 0.02 -2.17
N ALA A 84 6.75 0.69 -2.24
CA ALA A 84 7.98 0.24 -1.60
C ALA A 84 7.91 0.54 -0.10
N VAL A 85 8.08 -0.49 0.73
CA VAL A 85 8.03 -0.44 2.18
C VAL A 85 9.26 -1.17 2.70
N GLN A 86 10.30 -0.41 3.07
CA GLN A 86 11.61 -0.96 3.42
C GLN A 86 12.17 -1.86 2.29
N ASP A 87 12.35 -3.15 2.56
CA ASP A 87 12.84 -4.19 1.64
C ASP A 87 11.69 -4.90 0.89
N LYS A 88 10.44 -4.51 1.14
CA LYS A 88 9.25 -5.15 0.57
C LYS A 88 8.56 -4.27 -0.45
N GLU A 89 7.88 -4.94 -1.39
CA GLU A 89 6.91 -4.31 -2.28
C GLU A 89 5.50 -4.78 -1.89
N TYR A 90 4.62 -3.82 -1.59
CA TYR A 90 3.19 -4.07 -1.35
C TYR A 90 2.38 -3.63 -2.56
N ILE A 91 1.72 -4.58 -3.22
CA ILE A 91 0.88 -4.34 -4.39
C ILE A 91 -0.57 -4.61 -4.01
N PHE A 92 -1.43 -3.63 -4.21
CA PHE A 92 -2.86 -3.75 -3.97
C PHE A 92 -3.62 -3.73 -5.29
N SER A 93 -4.63 -4.58 -5.41
CA SER A 93 -5.56 -4.60 -6.54
C SER A 93 -6.97 -5.02 -6.10
N PRO A 94 -8.04 -4.64 -6.83
CA PRO A 94 -9.38 -5.11 -6.52
C PRO A 94 -9.47 -6.63 -6.58
N PHE A 95 -10.12 -7.25 -5.59
CA PHE A 95 -10.39 -8.69 -5.65
C PHE A 95 -11.49 -8.96 -6.67
N ARG A 96 -11.14 -9.63 -7.76
CA ARG A 96 -12.11 -10.16 -8.73
C ARG A 96 -12.24 -11.67 -8.50
N PRO A 97 -13.41 -12.19 -8.07
CA PRO A 97 -13.61 -13.63 -7.97
C PRO A 97 -13.42 -14.26 -9.35
N ARG A 98 -12.86 -15.48 -9.40
CA ARG A 98 -12.86 -16.24 -10.65
C ARG A 98 -14.31 -16.44 -11.05
N SER A 99 -14.67 -16.00 -12.25
CA SER A 99 -15.95 -16.36 -12.86
C SER A 99 -16.04 -17.89 -12.83
N ALA A 100 -17.14 -18.40 -12.28
CA ALA A 100 -17.43 -19.84 -12.24
C ALA A 100 -17.62 -20.39 -13.66
#